data_AF-A0A2V9JKY8-F1
#
_entry.id   AF-A0A2V9JKY8-F1
#
_cell.length_a   1.000
_cell.length_b   1.000
_cell.length_c   1.000
_cell.angle_alpha   90.00
_cell.angle_beta   90.00
_cell.angle_gamma   90.00
#
_symmetry.space_group_name_H-M   'P 1'
#
loop_
_entity.id
_entity.type
_entity.pdbx_description
1 polymer ?
#
loop_
_entity_poly.entity_id
_entity_poly.type
_entity_poly.pdbx_seq_one_letter_code
_entity_poly.pdbx_strand_id
1 'polypeptide(L)' 'MWKRYWEAWKRVGQRIGNLQARILLTFFYGLIVLPFGLAARFLTDPLRIKRRPQEWLDHPEETEDIGWARRQW' A
#
# COMPACT_ATOMS: atom_id res chain seq x y z
N MET A 1 -25.01 14.22 38.53
CA MET A 1 -25.55 13.14 37.66
C MET A 1 -25.48 13.48 36.16
N TRP A 2 -25.85 14.69 35.72
CA TRP A 2 -25.81 15.11 34.30
C TRP A 2 -24.49 14.89 33.56
N LYS A 3 -23.35 15.15 34.22
CA LYS A 3 -22.02 14.96 33.63
C LYS A 3 -21.79 13.52 33.14
N ARG A 4 -22.34 12.52 33.84
CA ARG A 4 -22.11 11.10 33.50
C ARG A 4 -22.83 10.68 32.21
N TYR A 5 -24.02 11.23 31.97
CA TYR A 5 -24.76 11.04 30.72
C TYR A 5 -24.08 11.75 29.55
N TRP A 6 -23.54 12.95 29.78
CA TRP A 6 -22.75 13.67 28.79
C TRP A 6 -21.47 12.94 28.39
N GLU A 7 -20.73 12.38 29.37
CA GLU A 7 -19.56 11.55 29.11
C GLU A 7 -19.89 10.24 28.38
N ALA A 8 -21.06 9.65 28.65
CA ALA A 8 -21.52 8.49 27.90
C ALA A 8 -21.87 8.85 26.44
N TRP A 9 -22.57 9.96 26.23
CA TRP A 9 -22.92 10.47 24.91
C TRP A 9 -21.69 10.76 24.04
N LYS A 10 -20.67 11.44 24.61
CA LYS A 10 -19.40 11.69 23.92
C LYS A 10 -18.69 10.40 23.51
N ARG A 11 -18.67 9.38 24.37
CA ARG A 11 -18.06 8.07 24.06
C ARG A 11 -18.76 7.37 22.90
N VAL A 12 -20.09 7.46 22.82
CA VAL A 12 -20.87 6.93 21.69
C VAL A 12 -20.50 7.66 20.41
N GLY A 13 -20.48 9.01 20.44
CA GLY A 13 -20.07 9.82 19.29
C GLY A 13 -18.65 9.49 18.80
N GLN A 14 -17.69 9.31 19.71
CA GLN A 14 -16.33 8.91 19.38
C GLN A 14 -16.27 7.54 18.69
N ARG A 15 -17.10 6.58 19.11
CA ARG A 15 -17.11 5.24 18.52
C ARG A 15 -17.69 5.25 17.11
N ILE A 16 -18.74 6.03 16.88
CA ILE A 16 -19.32 6.25 15.55
C ILE A 16 -18.31 6.99 14.65
N GLY A 17 -17.65 8.02 15.16
CA GLY A 17 -16.61 8.75 14.44
C GLY A 17 -15.45 7.86 14.01
N ASN A 18 -14.98 6.98 14.89
CA ASN A 18 -13.93 6.01 14.53
C ASN A 18 -14.37 5.01 13.45
N LEU A 19 -15.61 4.54 13.51
CA LEU A 19 -16.16 3.66 12.46
C LEU A 19 -16.26 4.40 11.13
N GLN A 20 -16.80 5.61 11.12
CA GLN A 20 -16.86 6.43 9.90
C GLN A 20 -15.48 6.73 9.34
N ALA A 21 -14.52 7.12 10.18
CA ALA A 21 -13.16 7.41 9.76
C ALA A 21 -12.50 6.18 9.11
N ARG A 22 -12.68 4.98 9.71
CA ARG A 22 -12.16 3.73 9.13
C ARG A 22 -12.83 3.37 7.82
N ILE A 23 -14.14 3.57 7.71
CA ILE A 23 -14.88 3.34 6.46
C ILE A 23 -14.36 4.27 5.38
N LEU A 24 -14.26 5.57 5.66
CA LEU A 24 -13.75 6.57 4.72
C LEU A 24 -12.32 6.25 4.27
N LEU A 25 -11.45 5.88 5.21
CA LEU A 25 -10.07 5.48 4.92
C LEU A 25 -10.02 4.23 4.04
N THR A 26 -10.83 3.22 4.35
CA THR A 26 -10.92 1.99 3.56
C THR A 26 -11.37 2.29 2.13
N PHE A 27 -12.41 3.11 1.97
CA PHE A 27 -12.88 3.53 0.65
C PHE A 27 -11.81 4.32 -0.10
N PHE A 28 -11.13 5.25 0.56
CA PHE A 28 -10.06 6.05 -0.06
C PHE A 28 -8.92 5.15 -0.57
N TYR A 29 -8.42 4.25 0.27
CA TYR A 29 -7.38 3.29 -0.13
C TYR A 29 -7.88 2.33 -1.22
N GLY A 30 -9.12 1.84 -1.10
CA GLY A 30 -9.73 0.96 -2.08
C GLY A 30 -10.02 1.62 -3.42
N LEU A 31 -10.29 2.93 -3.47
CA LEU A 31 -10.60 3.65 -4.71
C LEU A 31 -9.37 4.29 -5.35
N ILE A 32 -8.28 4.49 -4.62
CA ILE A 32 -7.08 5.13 -5.17
C ILE A 32 -5.95 4.11 -5.32
N VAL A 33 -5.57 3.45 -4.23
CA VAL A 33 -4.40 2.55 -4.21
C VAL A 33 -4.69 1.27 -4.99
N LEU A 34 -5.89 0.70 -4.85
CA LEU A 34 -6.24 -0.54 -5.53
C LEU A 34 -6.29 -0.39 -7.06
N PRO A 35 -6.99 0.59 -7.67
CA PRO A 35 -6.95 0.74 -9.13
C PRO A 35 -5.57 1.13 -9.63
N PHE A 36 -4.78 1.89 -8.86
CA PHE A 36 -3.38 2.15 -9.22
C PHE A 36 -2.56 0.85 -9.24
N GLY A 37 -2.69 0.00 -8.21
CA GLY A 37 -2.00 -1.29 -8.15
C GLY A 37 -2.45 -2.26 -9.24
N LEU A 38 -3.76 -2.30 -9.54
CA LEU A 38 -4.31 -3.07 -10.65
C LEU A 38 -3.79 -2.55 -11.99
N ALA A 39 -3.82 -1.24 -12.21
CA ALA A 39 -3.28 -0.63 -13.43
C ALA A 39 -1.79 -0.95 -13.58
N ALA A 40 -0.99 -0.80 -12.52
CA ALA A 40 0.43 -1.16 -12.53
C ALA A 40 0.63 -2.64 -12.88
N ARG A 41 -0.15 -3.56 -12.29
CA ARG A 41 -0.10 -5.00 -12.58
C ARG A 41 -0.51 -5.35 -14.01
N PHE A 42 -1.51 -4.67 -14.56
CA PHE A 42 -2.01 -4.95 -15.91
C PHE A 42 -1.16 -4.29 -16.99
N LEU A 43 -0.67 -3.07 -16.77
CA LEU A 43 0.09 -2.29 -17.76
C LEU A 43 1.58 -2.61 -17.71
N THR A 44 2.12 -2.81 -16.51
CA THR A 44 3.54 -3.08 -16.31
C THR A 44 3.69 -4.57 -16.03
N ASP A 45 4.50 -5.28 -16.81
CA ASP A 45 4.93 -6.64 -16.48
C ASP A 45 6.37 -6.60 -15.94
N PRO A 46 6.61 -5.95 -14.78
CA PRO A 46 7.97 -5.73 -14.28
C PRO A 46 8.68 -7.05 -13.95
N LEU A 47 7.90 -8.08 -13.63
CA LEU A 47 8.40 -9.41 -13.32
C LEU A 47 8.40 -10.34 -14.55
N ARG A 48 8.04 -9.84 -15.74
CA ARG A 48 7.96 -10.60 -17.01
C ARG A 48 7.22 -11.94 -16.84
N ILE A 49 6.18 -11.97 -16.00
CA ILE A 49 5.45 -13.20 -15.63
C ILE A 49 4.50 -13.60 -16.76
N LYS A 50 3.95 -12.62 -17.51
CA LYS A 50 2.97 -12.89 -18.56
C LYS A 50 3.60 -13.59 -19.76
N ARG A 51 4.87 -13.30 -20.05
CA ARG A 51 5.68 -13.98 -21.06
C ARG A 51 6.95 -14.49 -20.41
N ARG A 52 6.89 -15.73 -19.91
CA ARG A 52 8.08 -16.40 -19.39
C ARG A 52 9.16 -16.42 -20.48
N PRO A 53 10.38 -15.94 -20.17
CA PRO A 53 11.48 -16.06 -21.10
C PRO A 53 11.79 -17.54 -21.32
N GLN A 54 11.99 -17.94 -22.57
CA GLN A 54 12.35 -19.32 -22.92
C GLN A 54 13.84 -19.62 -22.68
N GLU A 55 14.62 -18.56 -22.47
CA GLU A 55 16.06 -18.59 -22.24
C GLU A 55 16.38 -17.87 -20.92
N TRP A 56 17.54 -18.17 -20.35
CA TRP A 56 18.05 -17.41 -19.22
C TRP A 56 18.26 -15.96 -19.63
N LEU A 57 17.75 -15.03 -18.82
CA LEU A 57 17.96 -13.62 -19.06
C LEU A 57 19.36 -13.24 -18.59
N ASP A 58 20.12 -12.59 -19.46
CA ASP A 58 21.37 -11.95 -19.06
C ASP A 58 21.05 -10.91 -17.97
N HIS A 59 21.79 -11.01 -16.87
CA HIS A 59 21.72 -10.00 -15.83
C HIS A 59 22.33 -8.72 -16.42
N PRO A 60 21.65 -7.56 -16.34
CA PRO A 60 22.23 -6.32 -16.81
C PRO A 60 23.58 -6.09 -16.13
N GLU A 61 24.57 -5.63 -16.88
CA GLU A 61 25.88 -5.29 -16.32
C GLU A 61 25.71 -4.09 -15.37
N GLU A 62 25.48 -4.38 -14.09
CA GLU A 62 25.61 -3.37 -13.05
C GLU A 62 27.09 -3.03 -12.90
N THR A 63 27.41 -1.74 -12.90
CA THR A 63 28.78 -1.27 -12.63
C THR A 63 29.22 -1.78 -11.25
N GLU A 64 30.00 -2.86 -11.23
CA GLU A 64 30.62 -3.46 -10.04
C GLU A 64 31.74 -2.54 -9.49
N ASP A 65 31.39 -1.31 -9.15
CA ASP A 65 32.30 -0.39 -8.48
C ASP A 65 32.29 -0.63 -6.96
N ILE A 66 33.40 -0.32 -6.30
CA ILE A 66 33.55 -0.41 -4.84
C ILE A 66 32.46 0.41 -4.12
N GLY A 67 32.00 1.51 -4.73
CA GLY A 67 30.88 2.29 -4.22
C GLY A 67 29.53 1.56 -4.22
N TRP A 68 29.30 0.64 -5.16
CA TRP A 68 28.11 -0.21 -5.21
C TRP A 68 28.15 -1.28 -4.11
N ALA A 69 29.31 -1.94 -3.93
CA ALA A 69 29.48 -2.98 -2.92
C ALA A 69 29.19 -2.48 -1.49
N ARG A 70 29.50 -1.20 -1.20
CA ARG A 70 29.23 -0.59 0.12
C ARG A 70 27.76 -0.36 0.43
N ARG A 71 26.85 -0.41 -0.55
CA ARG A 71 25.40 -0.19 -0.34
C ARG A 71 24.63 -1.47 0.01
N GLN A 72 25.27 -2.64 -0.13
CA GLN A 72 24.69 -3.95 0.15
C GLN A 72 24.82 -4.37 1.63
N TRP A 73 25.59 -3.63 2.43
CA TRP A 73 25.83 -3.88 3.86
C TRP A 73 25.45 -2.67 4.73
#